data_AF-A0A2V6FBK3-F1
#
_entry.id   AF-A0A2V6FBK3-F1
#
_cell.length_a   1.000
_cell.length_b   1.000
_cell.length_c   1.000
_cell.angle_alpha   90.00
_cell.angle_beta   90.00
_cell.angle_gamma   90.00
#
_symmetry.space_group_name_H-M   'P 1'
#
loop_
_entity.id
_entity.type
_entity.pdbx_description
1 polymer ?
#
loop_
_entity_poly.entity_id
_entity_poly.type
_entity_poly.pdbx_seq_one_letter_code
_entity_poly.pdbx_strand_id
1 'polypeptide(L)'
;MDEHVWQEWLFPSPRRGDADRPAKTFRESLLLAREAASMRRFGFHDCRHHFISMCVMAGIDYMTIAEWVGHQDGGILIGKVYGHLAADHKRRQARKVKFDVAA
;
A
#
# COMPACT_ATOMS: atom_id res chain seq x y z
N MET A 1 33.94 -16.36 19.38
CA MET A 1 33.66 -16.27 17.93
C MET A 1 32.16 -16.44 17.86
N ASP A 2 31.42 -15.32 17.83
CA ASP A 2 29.96 -15.38 17.90
C ASP A 2 29.44 -15.94 16.58
N GLU A 3 28.76 -17.09 16.66
CA GLU A 3 28.13 -17.75 15.52
C GLU A 3 27.03 -16.83 15.00
N HIS A 4 27.22 -16.24 13.82
CA HIS A 4 26.22 -15.36 13.22
C HIS A 4 25.04 -16.22 12.77
N VAL A 5 23.99 -16.26 13.59
CA VAL A 5 22.77 -17.02 13.29
C VAL A 5 21.99 -16.27 12.20
N TRP A 6 22.04 -16.78 10.97
CA TRP A 6 21.23 -16.24 9.87
C TRP A 6 19.75 -16.47 10.15
N GLN A 7 18.95 -15.41 9.98
CA GLN A 7 17.49 -15.48 10.06
C GLN A 7 16.94 -15.49 8.63
N GLU A 8 16.24 -16.56 8.25
CA GLU A 8 15.59 -16.74 6.96
C GLU A 8 14.40 -15.79 6.78
N TRP A 9 13.71 -15.48 7.88
CA TRP A 9 12.44 -14.75 7.86
C TRP A 9 12.60 -13.29 8.26
N LEU A 10 12.15 -12.37 7.40
CA LEU A 10 12.12 -10.93 7.70
C LEU A 10 11.34 -10.60 8.98
N PHE A 11 10.28 -11.35 9.24
CA PHE A 11 9.47 -11.24 10.45
C PHE A 11 9.46 -12.55 11.22
N PRO A 12 10.43 -12.75 12.12
CA PRO A 12 10.53 -13.98 12.87
C PRO A 12 9.51 -14.00 14.02
N SER A 13 9.00 -15.18 14.35
CA SER A 13 7.98 -15.35 15.38
C SER A 13 8.52 -14.97 16.77
N PRO A 14 7.77 -14.20 17.58
CA PRO A 14 8.13 -13.94 18.96
C PRO A 14 8.17 -15.20 19.84
N ARG A 15 7.50 -16.28 19.42
CA ARG A 15 7.42 -17.56 20.15
C ARG A 15 8.32 -18.64 19.53
N ARG A 16 9.36 -18.24 18.81
CA ARG A 16 10.18 -19.17 18.02
C ARG A 16 11.19 -19.97 18.86
N GLY A 17 11.58 -19.46 20.03
CA GLY A 17 12.67 -20.05 20.83
C GLY A 17 13.97 -20.01 20.04
N ASP A 18 14.72 -21.11 20.05
CA ASP A 18 15.95 -21.25 19.26
C ASP A 18 15.69 -21.68 17.81
N ALA A 19 14.44 -22.01 17.45
CA ALA A 19 14.09 -22.36 16.08
C ALA A 19 13.85 -21.11 15.23
N ASP A 20 14.31 -21.11 13.98
CA ASP A 20 13.96 -20.06 13.03
C ASP A 20 12.56 -20.33 12.44
N ARG A 21 11.57 -19.54 12.87
CA ARG A 21 10.16 -19.72 12.47
C ARG A 21 9.55 -18.36 12.15
N PRO A 22 8.77 -18.22 11.07
CA PRO A 22 8.11 -16.96 10.75
C PRO A 22 6.95 -16.65 11.69
N ALA A 23 6.64 -15.36 11.83
CA ALA A 23 5.40 -14.92 12.44
C ALA A 23 4.20 -15.46 11.65
N LYS A 24 3.27 -16.13 12.33
CA LYS A 24 2.05 -16.69 11.69
C LYS A 24 1.01 -15.63 11.34
N THR A 25 0.96 -14.56 12.13
CA THR A 25 -0.01 -13.47 11.98
C THR A 25 0.50 -12.23 12.71
N PHE A 26 0.10 -11.05 12.23
CA PHE A 26 0.35 -9.75 12.87
C PHE A 26 -0.89 -9.20 13.57
N ARG A 27 -1.93 -10.01 13.74
CA ARG A 27 -3.22 -9.56 14.31
C ARG A 27 -3.05 -8.89 15.67
N GLU A 28 -2.36 -9.53 16.61
CA GLU A 28 -2.16 -8.98 17.96
C GLU A 28 -1.34 -7.70 17.95
N SER A 29 -0.27 -7.65 17.14
CA SER A 29 0.52 -6.42 16.94
C SER A 29 -0.33 -5.27 16.42
N LEU A 30 -1.23 -5.53 15.48
CA LEU A 30 -2.18 -4.53 14.99
C LEU A 30 -3.19 -4.11 16.06
N LEU A 31 -3.72 -5.05 16.85
CA LEU A 31 -4.66 -4.72 17.93
C LEU A 31 -4.04 -3.78 18.96
N LEU A 32 -2.79 -4.04 19.36
CA LEU A 32 -2.05 -3.18 20.29
C LEU A 32 -1.76 -1.80 19.69
N ALA A 33 -1.27 -1.74 18.45
CA ALA A 33 -1.02 -0.48 17.76
C ALA A 33 -2.30 0.36 17.62
N ARG A 34 -3.41 -0.30 17.30
CA ARG A 34 -4.74 0.30 17.16
C ARG A 34 -5.25 0.87 18.47
N GLU A 35 -5.07 0.17 19.58
CA GLU A 35 -5.44 0.62 20.91
C GLU A 35 -4.61 1.83 21.33
N ALA A 36 -3.30 1.76 21.18
CA ALA A 36 -2.38 2.87 21.47
C ALA A 36 -2.73 4.12 20.65
N ALA A 37 -3.16 3.96 19.39
CA ALA A 37 -3.59 5.06 18.53
C ALA A 37 -5.06 5.47 18.71
N SER A 38 -5.82 4.85 19.62
CA SER A 38 -7.27 5.09 19.81
C SER A 38 -8.13 4.89 18.55
N MET A 39 -7.72 3.99 17.63
CA MET A 39 -8.37 3.79 16.32
C MET A 39 -9.15 2.47 16.22
N ARG A 40 -10.14 2.23 17.09
CA ARG A 40 -10.79 0.91 17.30
C ARG A 40 -11.27 0.13 16.06
N ARG A 41 -11.56 0.79 14.93
CA ARG A 41 -12.04 0.16 13.69
C ARG A 41 -10.95 -0.07 12.62
N PHE A 42 -9.72 0.36 12.86
CA PHE A 42 -8.63 0.25 11.90
C PHE A 42 -8.16 -1.20 11.70
N GLY A 43 -7.96 -1.58 10.44
CA GLY A 43 -7.51 -2.89 9.97
C GLY A 43 -6.35 -2.80 8.97
N PHE A 44 -5.70 -3.92 8.66
CA PHE A 44 -4.60 -3.94 7.67
C PHE A 44 -4.99 -3.43 6.28
N HIS A 45 -6.23 -3.68 5.86
CA HIS A 45 -6.69 -3.23 4.54
C HIS A 45 -6.81 -1.70 4.46
N ASP A 46 -7.00 -1.02 5.60
CA ASP A 46 -7.03 0.45 5.66
C ASP A 46 -5.66 1.05 5.33
N CYS A 47 -4.55 0.37 5.67
CA CYS A 47 -3.22 0.79 5.25
C CYS A 47 -3.11 0.83 3.71
N ARG A 48 -3.64 -0.19 3.05
CA ARG A 48 -3.66 -0.28 1.58
C ARG A 48 -4.58 0.79 0.98
N HIS A 49 -5.75 1.00 1.56
CA HIS A 49 -6.65 2.09 1.15
C HIS A 49 -5.96 3.45 1.27
N HIS A 50 -5.33 3.72 2.41
CA HIS A 50 -4.63 4.97 2.68
C HIS A 50 -3.50 5.21 1.67
N PHE A 51 -2.66 4.21 1.41
CA PHE A 51 -1.59 4.30 0.41
C PHE A 51 -2.15 4.67 -0.97
N ILE A 52 -3.20 3.98 -1.44
CA ILE A 52 -3.82 4.28 -2.74
C ILE A 52 -4.37 5.71 -2.78
N SER A 53 -5.09 6.14 -1.73
CA SER A 53 -5.59 7.52 -1.63
C SER A 53 -4.47 8.55 -1.76
N MET A 54 -3.35 8.35 -1.05
CA MET A 54 -2.19 9.24 -1.11
C MET A 54 -1.58 9.28 -2.52
N CYS A 55 -1.43 8.14 -3.18
CA CYS A 55 -0.93 8.09 -4.57
C CYS A 55 -1.86 8.81 -5.56
N VAL A 56 -3.17 8.62 -5.44
CA VAL A 56 -4.16 9.29 -6.30
C VAL A 56 -4.13 10.81 -6.08
N MET A 57 -4.06 11.26 -4.83
CA MET A 57 -3.96 12.69 -4.51
C MET A 57 -2.62 13.30 -4.98
N ALA A 58 -1.52 12.56 -4.88
CA ALA A 58 -0.24 12.95 -5.46
C ALA A 58 -0.30 13.05 -7.00
N GLY A 59 -1.26 12.35 -7.61
CA GLY A 59 -1.51 12.37 -9.04
C GLY A 59 -0.68 11.34 -9.81
N ILE A 60 -0.38 10.22 -9.17
CA ILE A 60 0.16 9.02 -9.81
C ILE A 60 -0.97 8.38 -10.61
N ASP A 61 -0.67 7.88 -11.81
CA ASP A 61 -1.69 7.25 -12.65
C ASP A 61 -2.13 5.90 -12.06
N TYR A 62 -3.35 5.47 -12.39
CA TYR A 62 -3.94 4.28 -11.78
C TYR A 62 -3.27 2.97 -12.17
N MET A 63 -2.62 2.90 -13.33
CA MET A 63 -1.94 1.69 -13.79
C MET A 63 -0.69 1.45 -12.95
N THR A 64 0.12 2.49 -12.73
CA THR A 64 1.28 2.45 -11.83
C THR A 64 0.88 2.05 -10.40
N ILE A 65 -0.18 2.66 -9.86
CA ILE A 65 -0.65 2.30 -8.50
C ILE A 65 -1.13 0.84 -8.48
N ALA A 66 -1.87 0.40 -9.49
CA ALA A 66 -2.36 -0.97 -9.60
C ALA A 66 -1.23 -2.00 -9.59
N GLU A 67 -0.13 -1.72 -10.30
CA GLU A 67 1.06 -2.57 -10.30
C GLU A 67 1.67 -2.69 -8.89
N TRP A 68 1.90 -1.57 -8.20
CA TRP A 68 2.47 -1.57 -6.85
C TRP A 68 1.64 -2.33 -5.82
N VAL A 69 0.33 -2.23 -5.93
CA VAL A 69 -0.57 -2.92 -5.01
C VAL A 69 -0.90 -4.34 -5.49
N GLY A 70 -0.58 -4.70 -6.73
CA GLY A 70 -0.88 -6.02 -7.31
C GLY A 70 -2.35 -6.20 -7.72
N HIS A 71 -3.02 -5.15 -8.20
CA HIS A 71 -4.34 -5.28 -8.81
C HIS A 71 -4.23 -5.77 -10.25
N GLN A 72 -4.83 -6.93 -10.54
CA GLN A 72 -4.83 -7.53 -11.88
C GLN A 72 -5.76 -6.82 -12.87
N ASP A 73 -6.66 -5.96 -12.39
CA ASP A 73 -7.66 -5.25 -13.20
C ASP A 73 -7.12 -3.96 -13.83
N GLY A 74 -5.81 -3.71 -13.77
CA GLY A 74 -5.17 -2.56 -14.38
C GLY A 74 -5.62 -1.21 -13.80
N GLY A 75 -6.13 -1.19 -12.57
CA GLY A 75 -6.51 0.06 -11.89
C GLY A 75 -7.96 0.47 -12.09
N ILE A 76 -8.79 -0.38 -12.70
CA ILE A 76 -10.24 -0.16 -12.80
C ILE A 76 -10.86 0.04 -11.41
N LEU A 77 -10.53 -0.83 -10.44
CA LEU A 77 -11.02 -0.72 -9.07
C LEU A 77 -10.54 0.58 -8.41
N ILE A 78 -9.31 1.02 -8.70
CA ILE A 78 -8.76 2.26 -8.16
C ILE A 78 -9.56 3.45 -8.69
N GLY A 79 -9.81 3.51 -10.00
CA GLY A 79 -10.61 4.57 -10.61
C GLY A 79 -12.05 4.62 -10.08
N LYS A 80 -12.67 3.46 -9.83
CA LYS A 80 -14.02 3.35 -9.24
C LYS A 80 -14.06 3.83 -7.79
N VAL A 81 -13.11 3.40 -6.96
CA VAL A 81 -13.13 3.65 -5.51
C VAL A 81 -12.60 5.04 -5.16
N TYR A 82 -11.55 5.50 -5.82
CA TYR A 82 -10.82 6.72 -5.44
C TYR A 82 -10.89 7.83 -6.50
N GLY A 83 -11.59 7.62 -7.61
CA GLY A 83 -11.64 8.59 -8.72
C GLY A 83 -12.21 9.96 -8.36
N HIS A 84 -12.89 10.07 -7.22
CA HIS A 84 -13.36 11.34 -6.64
C HIS A 84 -12.22 12.20 -6.07
N LEU A 85 -11.10 11.59 -5.62
CA LEU A 85 -9.91 12.30 -5.15
C LEU A 85 -9.07 12.89 -6.29
N ALA A 86 -9.35 12.49 -7.53
CA ALA A 86 -8.51 12.79 -8.68
C ALA A 86 -8.91 14.07 -9.43
N ALA A 87 -9.76 14.95 -8.88
CA ALA A 87 -10.22 16.14 -9.60
C ALA A 87 -9.06 17.00 -10.14
N ASP A 88 -8.06 17.29 -9.29
CA ASP A 88 -6.87 18.05 -9.70
C ASP A 88 -5.91 17.21 -10.54
N HIS A 89 -5.81 15.90 -10.32
CA HIS A 89 -5.04 15.01 -11.18
C HIS A 89 -5.58 15.01 -12.62
N LYS A 90 -6.90 14.86 -12.81
CA LYS A 90 -7.55 14.91 -14.13
C LYS A 90 -7.28 16.24 -14.83
N ARG A 91 -7.38 17.36 -14.11
CA ARG A 91 -7.03 18.70 -14.64
C ARG A 91 -5.57 18.80 -15.05
N ARG A 92 -4.63 18.27 -14.25
CA ARG A 92 -3.20 18.25 -14.59
C ARG A 92 -2.90 17.39 -15.80
N GLN A 93 -3.50 16.20 -15.93
CA GLN A 93 -3.28 15.33 -17.08
C GLN A 93 -3.85 15.94 -18.37
N ALA A 94 -5.05 16.54 -18.31
CA ALA A 94 -5.65 17.22 -19.47
C ALA A 94 -4.73 18.31 -20.04
N ARG A 95 -4.04 19.08 -19.18
CA ARG A 95 -3.09 20.12 -19.61
C ARG A 95 -1.85 19.60 -20.32
N LYS A 96 -1.52 18.31 -20.19
CA LYS A 96 -0.35 17.71 -20.86
C LYS A 96 -0.63 17.33 -22.31
N VAL A 97 -1.90 17.20 -22.69
CA VAL A 97 -2.27 16.81 -24.05
C VAL A 97 -1.90 17.95 -25.00
N LYS A 98 -1.02 17.65 -25.96
CA LYS A 98 -0.68 18.52 -27.08
C LYS A 98 -1.00 17.78 -28.37
N PHE A 99 -1.75 18.42 -29.26
CA PHE A 99 -1.97 17.95 -30.61
C PHE A 99 -1.11 18.82 -31.52
N ASP A 100 0.14 18.44 -31.74
CA ASP A 100 0.93 19.10 -32.79
C ASP A 100 0.36 18.65 -34.13
N VAL A 101 -0.33 19.57 -34.82
CA VAL A 101 -0.57 19.45 -36.26
C VAL A 101 0.64 20.10 -36.91
N ALA A 102 1.58 19.28 -37.40
CA ALA A 102 2.61 19.78 -38.29
C ALA A 102 1.92 20.41 -39.51
N ALA A 103 2.12 21.72 -39.68
CA ALA A 103 1.74 22.47 -40.87
C ALA A 103 2.69 22.14 -42.03
#